data_AF-A0A842Q6Y9-F1
#
_entry.id   AF-A0A842Q6Y9-F1
#
_cell.length_a   1.000
_cell.length_b   1.000
_cell.length_c   1.000
_cell.angle_alpha   90.00
_cell.angle_beta   90.00
_cell.angle_gamma   90.00
#
_symmetry.space_group_name_H-M   'P 1'
#
loop_
_entity.id
_entity.type
_entity.pdbx_description
1 polymer ?
#
loop_
_entity_poly.entity_id
_entity_poly.type
_entity_poly.pdbx_seq_one_letter_code
_entity_poly.pdbx_strand_id
1 'polypeptide(L)'
;IVDSLVKETGKSRESVAKHVMVIEDRPGLYFGRSDDNQKYYPILVMIKSTPFIDKEVTMVKEKAEANQAEITMLADNYVPAPFNKLFNNDSSVYGEYFSTTVASNPTIPTDDSPFYFAREQIPKQMIILLVTVMAISGLLSALLIYHARKTRVKFDSRSSFHVLFAIFIGVGFMILEVTFIQKFLLLLGTPILALTVILFTILLSSGIGSYISGRIFSTRPHGAVLTSIPILAGIIIIYFLYLQDIIESTISMELQYRIALTFGLLFPAGFLMGFQFPSLIKMASLIALQNNKNKVVVQYDNYRGGSKNNNNTTLLWGTNIVASVVGTVLAALLAMIIGFNGNLLIGLCMYLGAGMCALFSIYYMMKNNRTTVSIDGNL
;
A
#
# COMPACT_ATOMS: atom_id res chain seq x y z
N ILE A 1 22.33 11.33 2.25
CA ILE A 1 21.76 12.70 2.41
C ILE A 1 22.59 13.72 1.66
N VAL A 2 23.83 14.06 2.07
CA VAL A 2 24.64 15.07 1.37
C VAL A 2 24.86 14.71 -0.10
N ASP A 3 25.28 13.48 -0.40
CA ASP A 3 25.41 13.03 -1.80
C ASP A 3 24.08 13.00 -2.57
N SER A 4 22.97 12.66 -1.90
CA SER A 4 21.62 12.73 -2.46
C SER A 4 21.28 14.16 -2.89
N LEU A 5 21.52 15.12 -1.99
CA LEU A 5 21.28 16.54 -2.22
C LEU A 5 22.17 17.08 -3.33
N VAL A 6 23.45 16.74 -3.36
CA VAL A 6 24.36 17.13 -4.45
C VAL A 6 23.89 16.57 -5.79
N LYS A 7 23.51 15.28 -5.83
CA LYS A 7 23.07 14.60 -7.05
C LYS A 7 21.76 15.15 -7.59
N GLU A 8 20.76 15.37 -6.73
CA GLU A 8 19.43 15.85 -7.16
C GLU A 8 19.41 17.35 -7.45
N THR A 9 20.14 18.17 -6.67
CA THR A 9 20.12 19.63 -6.85
C THR A 9 21.18 20.14 -7.83
N GLY A 10 22.21 19.34 -8.13
CA GLY A 10 23.38 19.76 -8.91
C GLY A 10 24.23 20.83 -8.23
N LYS A 11 23.96 21.16 -6.95
CA LYS A 11 24.68 22.20 -6.20
C LYS A 11 25.99 21.65 -5.60
N SER A 12 26.95 22.55 -5.37
CA SER A 12 28.18 22.21 -4.65
C SER A 12 27.88 21.74 -3.22
N ARG A 13 28.78 20.93 -2.64
CA ARG A 13 28.66 20.44 -1.25
C ARG A 13 28.58 21.56 -0.22
N GLU A 14 29.30 22.65 -0.44
CA GLU A 14 29.24 23.87 0.37
C GLU A 14 27.84 24.52 0.34
N SER A 15 27.20 24.53 -0.83
CA SER A 15 25.83 25.04 -0.97
C SER A 15 24.81 24.10 -0.30
N VAL A 16 25.04 22.79 -0.35
CA VAL A 16 24.23 21.78 0.35
C VAL A 16 24.32 21.93 1.87
N ALA A 17 25.47 22.36 2.42
CA ALA A 17 25.61 22.61 3.87
C ALA A 17 24.56 23.60 4.41
N LYS A 18 24.12 24.56 3.59
CA LYS A 18 23.07 25.54 3.97
C LYS A 18 21.66 24.94 4.10
N HIS A 19 21.48 23.69 3.70
CA HIS A 19 20.19 22.98 3.69
C HIS A 19 20.09 21.96 4.83
N VAL A 20 21.15 21.80 5.64
CA VAL A 20 21.25 20.77 6.67
C VAL A 20 21.65 21.41 8.00
N MET A 21 21.00 21.00 9.08
CA MET A 21 21.39 21.30 10.45
C MET A 21 21.42 20.01 11.26
N VAL A 22 22.40 19.89 12.16
CA VAL A 22 22.55 18.73 13.04
C VAL A 22 22.75 19.21 14.46
N ILE A 23 21.86 18.77 15.35
CA ILE A 23 21.89 19.12 16.78
C ILE A 23 21.93 17.82 17.56
N GLU A 24 22.86 17.74 18.50
CA GLU A 24 22.99 16.62 19.43
C GLU A 24 22.41 17.04 20.78
N ASP A 25 21.44 16.31 21.29
CA ASP A 25 20.86 16.58 22.60
C ASP A 25 21.80 16.08 23.73
N ARG A 26 22.21 16.99 24.61
CA ARG A 26 23.03 16.72 25.79
C ARG A 26 22.28 17.20 27.04
N PRO A 27 22.19 16.38 28.10
CA PRO A 27 23.15 15.35 28.54
C PRO A 27 22.95 13.93 27.97
N GLY A 28 22.05 13.76 27.01
CA GLY A 28 21.67 12.46 26.44
C GLY A 28 20.55 11.79 27.23
N LEU A 29 19.82 10.90 26.57
CA LEU A 29 18.81 10.05 27.18
C LEU A 29 19.47 8.85 27.84
N TYR A 30 19.04 8.53 29.06
CA TYR A 30 19.39 7.30 29.75
C TYR A 30 18.33 6.24 29.40
N PHE A 31 18.75 5.16 28.73
CA PHE A 31 17.90 4.02 28.44
C PHE A 31 18.54 2.76 29.00
N GLY A 32 17.85 2.05 29.91
CA GLY A 32 18.35 0.80 30.47
C GLY A 32 17.78 0.49 31.86
N ARG A 33 17.98 -0.76 32.33
CA ARG A 33 17.91 -1.06 33.77
C ARG A 33 19.07 -0.34 34.45
N SER A 34 18.88 0.03 35.71
CA SER A 34 19.74 0.88 36.55
C SER A 34 21.27 0.62 36.52
N ASP A 35 21.70 -0.54 36.00
CA ASP A 35 23.09 -0.97 35.96
C ASP A 35 23.79 -0.65 34.62
N ASP A 36 23.05 -0.40 33.53
CA ASP A 36 23.61 0.01 32.23
C ASP A 36 23.59 1.54 32.11
N ASN A 37 24.66 2.18 32.58
CA ASN A 37 24.91 3.63 32.45
C ASN A 37 25.21 4.08 30.98
N GLN A 38 24.58 3.45 29.98
CA GLN A 38 24.72 3.88 28.58
C GLN A 38 23.94 5.17 28.34
N LYS A 39 24.68 6.24 28.05
CA LYS A 39 24.13 7.51 27.57
C LYS A 39 23.94 7.44 26.07
N TYR A 40 22.70 7.63 25.61
CA TYR A 40 22.41 7.84 24.20
C TYR A 40 22.27 9.32 23.96
N TYR A 41 22.97 9.88 22.99
CA TYR A 41 22.82 11.28 22.59
C TYR A 41 21.91 11.31 21.36
N PRO A 42 20.61 11.67 21.49
CA PRO A 42 19.74 11.78 20.34
C PRO A 42 20.27 12.86 19.41
N ILE A 43 20.43 12.52 18.13
CA ILE A 43 20.85 13.46 17.10
C ILE A 43 19.62 13.85 16.29
N LEU A 44 19.27 15.12 16.31
CA LEU A 44 18.28 15.71 15.43
C LEU A 44 18.96 16.18 14.15
N VAL A 45 18.65 15.53 13.03
CA VAL A 45 19.08 15.96 11.69
C VAL A 45 17.90 16.64 11.01
N MET A 46 18.03 17.94 10.73
CA MET A 46 17.04 18.72 10.00
C MET A 46 17.52 18.97 8.58
N ILE A 47 16.66 18.70 7.60
CA ILE A 47 16.96 18.89 6.17
C ILE A 47 15.79 19.66 5.57
N LYS A 48 16.09 20.71 4.82
CA LYS A 48 15.08 21.56 4.18
C LYS A 48 15.36 21.66 2.68
N SER A 49 14.30 21.69 1.87
CA SER A 49 14.40 21.84 0.41
C SER A 49 14.90 23.23 0.00
N THR A 50 14.67 24.24 0.85
CA THR A 50 15.25 25.58 0.73
C THR A 50 16.38 25.76 1.74
N PRO A 51 17.38 26.62 1.46
CA PRO A 51 18.38 26.99 2.47
C PRO A 51 17.70 27.51 3.75
N PHE A 52 18.29 27.23 4.90
CA PHE A 52 17.88 27.86 6.15
C PHE A 52 18.20 29.35 6.10
N ILE A 53 17.27 30.18 6.54
CA ILE A 53 17.50 31.63 6.68
C ILE A 53 18.15 31.94 8.04
N ASP A 54 18.89 33.04 8.15
CA ASP A 54 19.60 33.42 9.38
C ASP A 54 18.69 33.45 10.62
N LYS A 55 17.43 33.88 10.45
CA LYS A 55 16.44 33.88 11.53
C LYS A 55 16.13 32.47 12.07
N GLU A 56 16.09 31.47 11.19
CA GLU A 56 15.88 30.06 11.57
C GLU A 56 17.12 29.51 12.28
N VAL A 57 18.32 29.85 11.78
CA VAL A 57 19.59 29.47 12.40
C VAL A 57 19.69 30.03 13.82
N THR A 58 19.35 31.31 14.03
CA THR A 58 19.37 31.93 15.36
C THR A 58 18.35 31.30 16.29
N MET A 59 17.12 31.03 15.81
CA MET A 59 16.11 30.34 16.61
C MET A 59 16.58 28.95 17.08
N VAL A 60 17.27 28.23 16.21
CA VAL A 60 17.85 26.93 16.53
C VAL A 60 18.96 27.06 17.58
N LYS A 61 19.85 28.05 17.45
CA LYS A 61 20.90 28.33 18.45
C LYS A 61 20.31 28.61 19.82
N GLU A 62 19.35 29.54 19.90
CA GLU A 62 18.69 29.90 21.16
C GLU A 62 18.02 28.69 21.82
N LYS A 63 17.34 27.83 21.04
CA LYS A 63 16.73 26.61 21.57
C LYS A 63 17.76 25.56 21.99
N ALA A 64 18.87 25.41 21.25
CA ALA A 64 19.92 24.48 21.61
C ALA A 64 20.58 24.88 22.92
N GLU A 65 20.93 26.17 23.08
CA GLU A 65 21.49 26.72 24.31
C GLU A 65 20.54 26.56 25.50
N ALA A 66 19.26 26.88 25.32
CA ALA A 66 18.25 26.75 26.37
C ALA A 66 18.07 25.30 26.86
N ASN A 67 18.27 24.32 25.98
CA ASN A 67 18.13 22.89 26.30
C ASN A 67 19.48 22.18 26.56
N GLN A 68 20.59 22.92 26.65
CA GLN A 68 21.94 22.36 26.81
C GLN A 68 22.37 21.39 25.68
N ALA A 69 21.74 21.49 24.51
CA ALA A 69 22.08 20.68 23.35
C ALA A 69 23.39 21.17 22.71
N GLU A 70 24.22 20.24 22.25
CA GLU A 70 25.43 20.55 21.50
C GLU A 70 25.12 20.70 20.02
N ILE A 71 25.63 21.77 19.43
CA ILE A 71 25.43 22.06 18.02
C ILE A 71 26.55 21.40 17.22
N THR A 72 26.23 20.28 16.56
CA THR A 72 27.18 19.56 15.71
C THR A 72 27.32 20.19 14.32
N MET A 73 26.28 20.83 13.78
CA MET A 73 26.34 21.48 12.48
C MET A 73 25.27 22.56 12.33
N LEU A 74 25.67 23.73 11.86
CA LEU A 74 24.75 24.79 11.45
C LEU A 74 24.90 25.13 9.98
N ALA A 75 23.78 25.56 9.39
CA ALA A 75 23.69 25.99 8.01
C ALA A 75 24.52 27.27 7.70
N ASP A 76 25.08 27.94 8.71
CA ASP A 76 25.89 29.17 8.62
C ASP A 76 27.41 28.92 8.57
N ASN A 77 27.83 27.71 8.19
CA ASN A 77 29.22 27.23 8.04
C ASN A 77 29.95 26.79 9.31
N TYR A 78 29.30 26.75 10.49
CA TYR A 78 29.92 26.07 11.62
C TYR A 78 29.78 24.55 11.49
N VAL A 79 30.85 23.91 11.02
CA VAL A 79 30.99 22.46 11.01
C VAL A 79 32.29 22.11 11.75
N PRO A 80 32.23 21.55 12.98
CA PRO A 80 33.41 21.15 13.73
C PRO A 80 34.11 19.96 13.04
N ALA A 81 35.42 19.81 13.28
CA ALA A 81 36.13 18.62 12.84
C ALA A 81 35.63 17.39 13.63
N PRO A 82 35.48 16.20 12.99
CA PRO A 82 35.88 15.85 11.62
C PRO A 82 34.82 16.11 10.55
N PHE A 83 33.63 16.61 10.91
CA PHE A 83 32.49 16.76 10.01
C PHE A 83 32.69 17.82 8.92
N ASN A 84 33.56 18.80 9.14
CA ASN A 84 33.97 19.77 8.11
C ASN A 84 34.49 19.10 6.82
N LYS A 85 35.11 17.91 6.94
CA LYS A 85 35.60 17.13 5.80
C LYS A 85 34.50 16.57 4.90
N LEU A 86 33.25 16.50 5.37
CA LEU A 86 32.10 16.05 4.57
C LEU A 86 31.65 17.11 3.55
N PHE A 87 31.88 18.38 3.86
CA PHE A 87 31.42 19.52 3.05
C PHE A 87 32.56 20.22 2.30
N ASN A 88 33.81 19.98 2.70
CA ASN A 88 34.99 20.40 1.95
C ASN A 88 35.25 19.45 0.76
N ASN A 89 35.72 19.98 -0.37
CA ASN A 89 36.06 19.22 -1.59
C ASN A 89 37.29 18.30 -1.45
N ASP A 90 37.69 17.93 -0.23
CA ASP A 90 38.84 17.08 0.02
C ASP A 90 38.49 15.61 -0.27
N SER A 91 38.74 15.21 -1.52
CA SER A 91 38.34 13.94 -2.11
C SER A 91 39.03 12.71 -1.50
N SER A 92 40.13 12.92 -0.76
CA SER A 92 40.95 11.87 -0.16
C SER A 92 40.19 11.09 0.93
N VAL A 93 39.62 11.79 1.92
CA VAL A 93 38.86 11.19 3.03
C VAL A 93 37.48 10.74 2.58
N TYR A 94 36.86 11.48 1.66
CA TYR A 94 35.54 11.13 1.12
C TYR A 94 35.60 9.87 0.27
N GLY A 95 36.62 9.73 -0.57
CA GLY A 95 36.83 8.56 -1.42
C GLY A 95 37.08 7.29 -0.62
N GLU A 96 37.86 7.36 0.46
CA GLU A 96 38.23 6.17 1.25
C GLU A 96 37.08 5.65 2.13
N TYR A 97 36.33 6.53 2.80
CA TYR A 97 35.21 6.13 3.66
C TYR A 97 33.90 5.84 2.91
N PHE A 98 33.63 6.57 1.83
CA PHE A 98 32.34 6.46 1.13
C PHE A 98 32.39 5.56 -0.10
N SER A 99 33.52 5.33 -0.80
CA SER A 99 33.54 4.44 -1.98
C SER A 99 33.07 3.00 -1.70
N THR A 100 33.21 2.53 -0.46
CA THR A 100 32.71 1.23 0.02
C THR A 100 31.23 1.26 0.45
N THR A 101 30.66 2.45 0.64
CA THR A 101 29.33 2.69 1.24
C THR A 101 28.38 3.49 0.33
N VAL A 102 28.84 3.99 -0.83
CA VAL A 102 28.05 4.86 -1.72
C VAL A 102 26.80 4.12 -2.17
N ALA A 103 25.67 4.70 -1.78
CA ALA A 103 24.37 4.27 -2.24
C ALA A 103 24.28 4.38 -3.76
N SER A 104 23.93 3.28 -4.43
CA SER A 104 23.87 3.20 -5.90
C SER A 104 22.82 4.15 -6.50
N ASN A 105 21.83 4.57 -5.71
CA ASN A 105 20.90 5.64 -6.09
C ASN A 105 20.17 6.22 -4.86
N PRO A 106 20.71 7.26 -4.18
CA PRO A 106 20.07 7.79 -2.99
C PRO A 106 19.11 8.92 -3.37
N THR A 107 17.82 8.63 -3.44
CA THR A 107 16.77 9.65 -3.54
C THR A 107 16.61 10.39 -2.21
N ILE A 108 16.20 11.66 -2.23
CA ILE A 108 15.91 12.40 -1.00
C ILE A 108 14.66 11.78 -0.34
N PRO A 109 14.73 11.37 0.94
CA PRO A 109 13.58 10.85 1.66
C PRO A 109 12.51 11.93 1.85
N THR A 110 11.26 11.56 1.64
CA THR A 110 10.08 12.40 1.87
C THR A 110 9.07 11.63 2.70
N ASP A 111 8.02 12.29 3.19
CA ASP A 111 6.94 11.60 3.92
C ASP A 111 6.21 10.56 3.05
N ASP A 112 6.21 10.76 1.72
CA ASP A 112 5.66 9.80 0.77
C ASP A 112 6.63 8.66 0.43
N SER A 113 7.93 8.85 0.66
CA SER A 113 8.99 7.87 0.43
C SER A 113 10.06 7.95 1.54
N PRO A 114 9.74 7.51 2.78
CA PRO A 114 10.56 7.76 3.98
C PRO A 114 11.71 6.75 4.15
N PHE A 115 12.36 6.34 3.05
CA PHE A 115 13.37 5.29 3.04
C PHE A 115 14.80 5.83 3.23
N TYR A 116 15.02 6.68 4.25
CA TYR A 116 16.31 7.33 4.52
C TYR A 116 17.47 6.37 4.84
N PHE A 117 17.15 5.17 5.29
CA PHE A 117 18.10 4.11 5.60
C PHE A 117 18.47 3.24 4.38
N ALA A 118 17.75 3.38 3.27
CA ALA A 118 17.97 2.55 2.09
C ALA A 118 19.26 2.99 1.38
N ARG A 119 20.20 2.05 1.25
CA ARG A 119 21.48 2.26 0.52
C ARG A 119 21.32 2.06 -0.99
N GLU A 120 20.22 1.48 -1.43
CA GLU A 120 19.90 1.25 -2.82
C GLU A 120 18.39 1.43 -2.97
N GLN A 121 17.93 1.83 -4.15
CA GLN A 121 16.51 2.11 -4.37
C GLN A 121 15.62 0.91 -4.05
N ILE A 122 16.11 -0.30 -4.34
CA ILE A 122 15.46 -1.55 -3.95
C ILE A 122 16.51 -2.44 -3.30
N PRO A 123 16.41 -2.73 -1.99
CA PRO A 123 17.32 -3.65 -1.33
C PRO A 123 17.37 -5.03 -2.01
N LYS A 124 18.56 -5.61 -2.19
CA LYS A 124 18.71 -6.97 -2.74
C LYS A 124 17.86 -8.00 -2.00
N GLN A 125 17.71 -7.83 -0.69
CA GLN A 125 16.85 -8.67 0.15
C GLN A 125 15.38 -8.61 -0.29
N MET A 126 14.89 -7.44 -0.70
CA MET A 126 13.52 -7.27 -1.22
C MET A 126 13.37 -7.94 -2.61
N ILE A 127 14.40 -7.90 -3.44
CA ILE A 127 14.40 -8.63 -4.73
C ILE A 127 14.36 -10.14 -4.49
N ILE A 128 15.18 -10.66 -3.58
CA ILE A 128 15.18 -12.08 -3.20
C ILE A 128 13.82 -12.47 -2.61
N LEU A 129 13.24 -11.63 -1.75
CA LEU A 129 11.90 -11.83 -1.20
C LEU A 129 10.84 -11.88 -2.32
N LEU A 130 10.91 -10.97 -3.30
CA LEU A 130 9.99 -11.00 -4.43
C LEU A 130 10.13 -12.27 -5.26
N VAL A 131 11.36 -12.66 -5.63
CA VAL A 131 11.62 -13.86 -6.43
C VAL A 131 11.12 -15.11 -5.71
N THR A 132 11.42 -15.23 -4.41
CA THR A 132 10.95 -16.36 -3.59
C THR A 132 9.44 -16.39 -3.46
N VAL A 133 8.79 -15.26 -3.21
CA VAL A 133 7.32 -15.17 -3.14
C VAL A 133 6.68 -15.49 -4.48
N MET A 134 7.25 -15.02 -5.60
CA MET A 134 6.78 -15.33 -6.95
C MET A 134 6.95 -16.82 -7.27
N ALA A 135 8.06 -17.44 -6.87
CA ALA A 135 8.29 -18.87 -7.06
C ALA A 135 7.27 -19.74 -6.28
N ILE A 136 7.07 -19.44 -4.99
CA ILE A 136 6.08 -20.14 -4.15
C ILE A 136 4.66 -19.91 -4.67
N SER A 137 4.32 -18.68 -5.02
CA SER A 137 3.02 -18.31 -5.59
C SER A 137 2.76 -18.98 -6.93
N GLY A 138 3.80 -19.12 -7.77
CA GLY A 138 3.75 -19.86 -9.03
C GLY A 138 3.49 -21.35 -8.80
N LEU A 139 4.17 -21.97 -7.83
CA LEU A 139 3.94 -23.36 -7.44
C LEU A 139 2.50 -23.57 -6.92
N LEU A 140 2.02 -22.70 -6.03
CA LEU A 140 0.65 -22.75 -5.51
C LEU A 140 -0.39 -22.57 -6.62
N SER A 141 -0.15 -21.63 -7.54
CA SER A 141 -1.01 -21.43 -8.72
C SER A 141 -1.03 -22.66 -9.63
N ALA A 142 0.12 -23.28 -9.88
CA ALA A 142 0.21 -24.51 -10.66
C ALA A 142 -0.55 -25.67 -10.00
N LEU A 143 -0.46 -25.81 -8.68
CA LEU A 143 -1.23 -26.80 -7.91
C LEU A 143 -2.73 -26.55 -7.98
N LEU A 144 -3.17 -25.28 -7.88
CA LEU A 144 -4.58 -24.90 -8.03
C LEU A 144 -5.10 -25.23 -9.44
N ILE A 145 -4.34 -24.91 -10.48
CA ILE A 145 -4.69 -25.22 -11.87
C ILE A 145 -4.72 -26.74 -12.10
N TYR A 146 -3.74 -27.47 -11.57
CA TYR A 146 -3.72 -28.93 -11.64
C TYR A 146 -4.96 -29.55 -10.98
N HIS A 147 -5.31 -29.10 -9.78
CA HIS A 147 -6.50 -29.57 -9.08
C HIS A 147 -7.79 -29.24 -9.85
N ALA A 148 -7.89 -28.02 -10.40
CA ALA A 148 -9.02 -27.60 -11.22
C ALA A 148 -9.18 -28.45 -12.50
N ARG A 149 -8.06 -28.80 -13.16
CA ARG A 149 -8.07 -29.70 -14.34
C ARG A 149 -8.48 -31.13 -13.96
N LYS A 150 -7.92 -31.68 -12.88
CA LYS A 150 -8.25 -33.03 -12.40
C LYS A 150 -9.73 -33.17 -12.08
N THR A 151 -10.32 -32.12 -11.54
CA THR A 151 -11.74 -32.08 -11.19
C THR A 151 -12.67 -31.55 -12.30
N ARG A 152 -12.17 -31.49 -13.55
CA ARG A 152 -12.94 -31.15 -14.76
C ARG A 152 -13.70 -29.82 -14.65
N VAL A 153 -13.10 -28.81 -14.01
CA VAL A 153 -13.67 -27.45 -13.99
C VAL A 153 -13.83 -26.95 -15.42
N LYS A 154 -15.07 -26.63 -15.82
CA LYS A 154 -15.34 -26.02 -17.13
C LYS A 154 -14.95 -24.55 -17.06
N PHE A 155 -13.87 -24.19 -17.74
CA PHE A 155 -13.50 -22.79 -17.97
C PHE A 155 -14.20 -22.29 -19.22
N ASP A 156 -15.16 -21.39 -19.03
CA ASP A 156 -15.68 -20.53 -20.10
C ASP A 156 -15.02 -19.14 -20.00
N SER A 157 -15.14 -18.32 -21.04
CA SER A 157 -14.64 -16.94 -21.09
C SER A 157 -15.10 -16.12 -19.88
N ARG A 158 -16.33 -16.39 -19.40
CA ARG A 158 -16.88 -15.79 -18.17
C ARG A 158 -16.09 -16.17 -16.91
N SER A 159 -15.56 -17.39 -16.82
CA SER A 159 -14.75 -17.84 -15.69
C SER A 159 -13.41 -17.09 -15.62
N SER A 160 -12.81 -16.77 -16.77
CA SER A 160 -11.57 -16.00 -16.84
C SER A 160 -11.70 -14.61 -16.23
N PHE A 161 -12.81 -13.89 -16.49
CA PHE A 161 -13.05 -12.58 -15.87
C PHE A 161 -13.20 -12.66 -14.34
N HIS A 162 -13.77 -13.73 -13.79
CA HIS A 162 -13.84 -13.92 -12.34
C HIS A 162 -12.47 -14.21 -11.72
N VAL A 163 -11.62 -14.99 -12.41
CA VAL A 163 -10.22 -15.23 -11.97
C VAL A 163 -9.43 -13.92 -11.99
N LEU A 164 -9.55 -13.13 -13.06
CA LEU A 164 -8.88 -11.83 -13.14
C LEU A 164 -9.40 -10.85 -12.08
N PHE A 165 -10.72 -10.86 -11.83
CA PHE A 165 -11.33 -10.11 -10.73
C PHE A 165 -10.70 -10.51 -9.38
N ALA A 166 -10.57 -11.81 -9.09
CA ALA A 166 -9.93 -12.31 -7.86
C ALA A 166 -8.48 -11.82 -7.71
N ILE A 167 -7.71 -11.80 -8.79
CA ILE A 167 -6.33 -11.28 -8.78
C ILE A 167 -6.33 -9.79 -8.44
N PHE A 168 -7.16 -9.00 -9.13
CA PHE A 168 -7.21 -7.56 -8.93
C PHE A 168 -7.63 -7.16 -7.52
N ILE A 169 -8.66 -7.81 -6.95
CA ILE A 169 -9.07 -7.49 -5.57
C ILE A 169 -8.04 -7.96 -4.55
N GLY A 170 -7.37 -9.11 -4.76
CA GLY A 170 -6.35 -9.61 -3.84
C GLY A 170 -5.12 -8.72 -3.80
N VAL A 171 -4.58 -8.37 -4.98
CA VAL A 171 -3.46 -7.43 -5.09
C VAL A 171 -3.86 -6.04 -4.61
N GLY A 172 -5.02 -5.53 -5.06
CA GLY A 172 -5.50 -4.19 -4.73
C GLY A 172 -5.75 -3.99 -3.24
N PHE A 173 -6.36 -4.98 -2.57
CA PHE A 173 -6.59 -4.93 -1.12
C PHE A 173 -5.27 -4.81 -0.36
N MET A 174 -4.29 -5.68 -0.64
CA MET A 174 -3.01 -5.66 0.06
C MET A 174 -2.22 -4.38 -0.23
N ILE A 175 -2.25 -3.86 -1.46
CA ILE A 175 -1.59 -2.59 -1.80
C ILE A 175 -2.18 -1.45 -0.99
N LEU A 176 -3.51 -1.31 -0.96
CA LEU A 176 -4.16 -0.25 -0.19
C LEU A 176 -3.93 -0.41 1.31
N GLU A 177 -4.12 -1.62 1.86
CA GLU A 177 -3.93 -1.90 3.28
C GLU A 177 -2.50 -1.57 3.74
N VAL A 178 -1.48 -2.08 3.05
CA VAL A 178 -0.07 -1.79 3.38
C VAL A 178 0.22 -0.30 3.25
N THR A 179 -0.32 0.36 2.23
CA THR A 179 -0.13 1.81 2.04
C THR A 179 -0.78 2.63 3.15
N PHE A 180 -1.97 2.25 3.60
CA PHE A 180 -2.61 2.87 4.76
C PHE A 180 -1.80 2.63 6.03
N ILE A 181 -1.27 1.41 6.25
CA ILE A 181 -0.37 1.14 7.38
C ILE A 181 0.81 2.12 7.36
N GLN A 182 1.46 2.31 6.22
CA GLN A 182 2.62 3.19 6.12
C GLN A 182 2.28 4.67 6.30
N LYS A 183 1.21 5.18 5.67
CA LYS A 183 0.83 6.60 5.81
C LYS A 183 0.36 6.94 7.22
N PHE A 184 -0.51 6.12 7.81
CA PHE A 184 -1.03 6.37 9.15
C PHE A 184 -0.04 6.00 10.26
N LEU A 185 1.07 5.33 9.96
CA LEU A 185 2.19 5.17 10.89
C LEU A 185 2.79 6.51 11.30
N LEU A 186 2.85 7.49 10.38
CA LEU A 186 3.28 8.85 10.71
C LEU A 186 2.33 9.51 11.73
N LEU A 187 1.02 9.33 11.56
CA LEU A 187 0.02 9.87 12.48
C LEU A 187 0.07 9.16 13.84
N LEU A 188 0.17 7.84 13.88
CA LEU A 188 0.10 7.03 15.11
C LEU A 188 1.46 6.92 15.85
N GLY A 189 2.57 7.24 15.18
CA GLY A 189 3.90 7.38 15.75
C GLY A 189 4.65 6.09 16.05
N THR A 190 3.96 4.96 16.28
CA THR A 190 4.62 3.67 16.55
C THR A 190 4.11 2.55 15.61
N PRO A 191 5.00 1.66 15.13
CA PRO A 191 4.61 0.57 14.23
C PRO A 191 3.59 -0.38 14.83
N ILE A 192 3.70 -0.68 16.13
CA ILE A 192 2.80 -1.60 16.83
C ILE A 192 1.38 -1.02 16.85
N LEU A 193 1.24 0.25 17.26
CA LEU A 193 -0.06 0.91 17.32
C LEU A 193 -0.68 1.05 15.92
N ALA A 194 0.13 1.46 14.93
CA ALA A 194 -0.31 1.56 13.54
C ALA A 194 -0.89 0.24 13.05
N LEU A 195 -0.12 -0.85 13.18
CA LEU A 195 -0.58 -2.18 12.78
C LEU A 195 -1.86 -2.60 13.51
N THR A 196 -1.92 -2.44 14.84
CA THR A 196 -3.10 -2.86 15.61
C THR A 196 -4.35 -2.08 15.22
N VAL A 197 -4.30 -0.74 15.19
CA VAL A 197 -5.47 0.10 14.93
C VAL A 197 -5.94 -0.06 13.48
N ILE A 198 -5.02 -0.10 12.53
CA ILE A 198 -5.32 -0.13 11.10
C ILE A 198 -5.87 -1.50 10.70
N LEU A 199 -5.19 -2.59 11.10
CA LEU A 199 -5.70 -3.94 10.83
C LEU A 199 -7.05 -4.16 11.51
N PHE A 200 -7.22 -3.75 12.78
CA PHE A 200 -8.51 -3.85 13.45
C PHE A 200 -9.60 -3.12 12.67
N THR A 201 -9.35 -1.88 12.25
CA THR A 201 -10.33 -1.07 11.53
C THR A 201 -10.68 -1.67 10.18
N ILE A 202 -9.67 -2.05 9.38
CA ILE A 202 -9.87 -2.59 8.03
C ILE A 202 -10.56 -3.97 8.10
N LEU A 203 -10.14 -4.86 9.00
CA LEU A 203 -10.76 -6.18 9.16
C LEU A 203 -12.20 -6.07 9.69
N LEU A 204 -12.45 -5.24 10.69
CA LEU A 204 -13.78 -5.02 11.23
C LEU A 204 -14.72 -4.43 10.18
N SER A 205 -14.32 -3.33 9.54
CA SER A 205 -15.14 -2.66 8.52
C SER A 205 -15.36 -3.55 7.30
N SER A 206 -14.33 -4.26 6.82
CA SER A 206 -14.45 -5.23 5.72
C SER A 206 -15.38 -6.39 6.08
N GLY A 207 -15.33 -6.90 7.31
CA GLY A 207 -16.27 -7.90 7.81
C GLY A 207 -17.72 -7.42 7.80
N ILE A 208 -17.96 -6.19 8.28
CA ILE A 208 -19.29 -5.56 8.25
C ILE A 208 -19.76 -5.34 6.81
N GLY A 209 -18.88 -4.86 5.92
CA GLY A 209 -19.17 -4.65 4.50
C GLY A 209 -19.51 -5.95 3.76
N SER A 210 -18.77 -7.01 4.04
CA SER A 210 -19.04 -8.36 3.54
C SER A 210 -20.43 -8.86 3.96
N TYR A 211 -20.78 -8.67 5.24
CA TYR A 211 -22.12 -9.04 5.76
C TYR A 211 -23.25 -8.22 5.11
N ILE A 212 -23.11 -6.89 5.07
CA ILE A 212 -24.14 -5.98 4.57
C ILE A 212 -24.33 -6.17 3.05
N SER A 213 -23.24 -6.26 2.28
CA SER A 213 -23.31 -6.55 0.84
C SER A 213 -23.98 -7.91 0.58
N GLY A 214 -23.67 -8.90 1.42
CA GLY A 214 -24.29 -10.22 1.41
C GLY A 214 -25.80 -10.17 1.57
N ARG A 215 -26.31 -9.26 2.42
CA ARG A 215 -27.73 -9.08 2.74
C ARG A 215 -28.46 -8.22 1.71
N ILE A 216 -27.95 -7.02 1.41
CA ILE A 216 -28.61 -6.01 0.54
C ILE A 216 -28.54 -6.42 -0.93
N PHE A 217 -27.36 -6.85 -1.40
CA PHE A 217 -27.13 -7.20 -2.80
C PHE A 217 -27.23 -8.71 -3.02
N SER A 218 -28.02 -9.39 -2.19
CA SER A 218 -28.17 -10.84 -2.21
C SER A 218 -28.60 -11.39 -3.56
N THR A 219 -29.41 -10.64 -4.30
CA THR A 219 -29.96 -10.99 -5.63
C THR A 219 -29.28 -10.27 -6.81
N ARG A 220 -28.42 -9.29 -6.53
CA ARG A 220 -27.77 -8.44 -7.55
C ARG A 220 -26.28 -8.22 -7.23
N PRO A 221 -25.44 -9.27 -7.29
CA PRO A 221 -24.04 -9.20 -6.85
C PRO A 221 -23.20 -8.25 -7.71
N HIS A 222 -23.51 -8.16 -9.01
CA HIS A 222 -22.92 -7.15 -9.89
C HIS A 222 -23.25 -5.70 -9.44
N GLY A 223 -24.46 -5.47 -8.92
CA GLY A 223 -24.86 -4.16 -8.41
C GLY A 223 -24.07 -3.74 -7.18
N ALA A 224 -23.67 -4.69 -6.33
CA ALA A 224 -22.82 -4.41 -5.18
C ALA A 224 -21.46 -3.87 -5.63
N VAL A 225 -20.84 -4.54 -6.61
CA VAL A 225 -19.53 -4.15 -7.17
C VAL A 225 -19.62 -2.79 -7.88
N LEU A 226 -20.62 -2.60 -8.74
CA LEU A 226 -20.83 -1.36 -9.49
C LEU A 226 -21.18 -0.16 -8.59
N THR A 227 -21.71 -0.40 -7.39
CA THR A 227 -21.96 0.65 -6.40
C THR A 227 -20.71 0.92 -5.56
N SER A 228 -20.03 -0.13 -5.09
CA SER A 228 -18.93 0.01 -4.13
C SER A 228 -17.64 0.52 -4.76
N ILE A 229 -17.26 0.06 -5.96
CA ILE A 229 -15.98 0.44 -6.60
C ILE A 229 -15.90 1.93 -6.92
N PRO A 230 -16.92 2.59 -7.52
CA PRO A 230 -16.86 4.03 -7.77
C PRO A 230 -16.77 4.86 -6.49
N ILE A 231 -17.47 4.45 -5.43
CA ILE A 231 -17.41 5.16 -4.14
C ILE A 231 -16.02 4.97 -3.50
N LEU A 232 -15.48 3.75 -3.53
CA LEU A 232 -14.13 3.47 -3.05
C LEU A 232 -13.09 4.25 -3.84
N ALA A 233 -13.23 4.32 -5.17
CA ALA A 233 -12.38 5.11 -6.03
C ALA A 233 -12.41 6.60 -5.66
N GLY A 234 -13.60 7.15 -5.41
CA GLY A 234 -13.76 8.53 -4.91
C GLY A 234 -13.03 8.75 -3.58
N ILE A 235 -13.15 7.84 -2.63
CA ILE A 235 -12.45 7.91 -1.34
C ILE A 235 -10.92 7.86 -1.54
N ILE A 236 -10.42 6.96 -2.40
CA ILE A 236 -8.98 6.86 -2.66
C ILE A 236 -8.45 8.13 -3.32
N ILE A 237 -9.20 8.74 -4.25
CA ILE A 237 -8.83 10.03 -4.88
C ILE A 237 -8.81 11.14 -3.83
N ILE A 238 -9.80 11.20 -2.93
CA ILE A 238 -9.80 12.15 -1.81
C ILE A 238 -8.56 11.94 -0.93
N TYR A 239 -8.18 10.70 -0.65
CA TYR A 239 -6.98 10.40 0.14
C TYR A 239 -5.69 10.74 -0.60
N PHE A 240 -5.63 10.49 -1.90
CA PHE A 240 -4.49 10.92 -2.71
C PHE A 240 -4.28 12.44 -2.66
N LEU A 241 -5.35 13.22 -2.63
CA LEU A 241 -5.27 14.69 -2.64
C LEU A 241 -5.07 15.31 -1.25
N TYR A 242 -5.74 14.80 -0.22
CA TYR A 242 -5.89 15.50 1.06
C TYR A 242 -5.36 14.73 2.28
N LEU A 243 -5.02 13.44 2.15
CA LEU A 243 -4.66 12.64 3.33
C LEU A 243 -3.40 13.16 4.03
N GLN A 244 -2.42 13.64 3.26
CA GLN A 244 -1.19 14.20 3.81
C GLN A 244 -1.48 15.46 4.65
N ASP A 245 -2.24 16.41 4.11
CA ASP A 245 -2.63 17.64 4.83
C ASP A 245 -3.41 17.34 6.12
N ILE A 246 -4.29 16.33 6.07
CA ILE A 246 -5.03 15.87 7.25
C ILE A 246 -4.07 15.31 8.30
N ILE A 247 -3.09 14.49 7.90
CA ILE A 247 -2.10 13.93 8.84
C ILE A 247 -1.26 15.05 9.46
N GLU A 248 -0.71 15.96 8.65
CA GLU A 248 0.15 17.05 9.12
C GLU A 248 -0.57 18.00 10.08
N SER A 249 -1.83 18.34 9.80
CA SER A 249 -2.63 19.21 10.66
C SER A 249 -3.11 18.55 11.96
N THR A 250 -3.11 17.22 12.03
CA THR A 250 -3.63 16.46 13.18
C THR A 250 -2.56 15.69 13.96
N ILE A 251 -1.30 15.72 13.52
CA ILE A 251 -0.20 14.98 14.16
C ILE A 251 0.08 15.44 15.60
N SER A 252 -0.22 16.70 15.93
CA SER A 252 -0.06 17.29 17.26
C SER A 252 -1.20 16.95 18.23
N MET A 253 -2.27 16.31 17.74
CA MET A 253 -3.41 15.94 18.58
C MET A 253 -3.05 14.82 19.56
N GLU A 254 -3.81 14.72 20.66
CA GLU A 254 -3.66 13.62 21.59
C GLU A 254 -3.92 12.26 20.92
N LEU A 255 -3.30 11.21 21.46
CA LEU A 255 -3.30 9.88 20.88
C LEU A 255 -4.71 9.34 20.60
N GLN A 256 -5.66 9.61 21.51
CA GLN A 256 -7.03 9.13 21.41
C GLN A 256 -7.74 9.68 20.17
N TYR A 257 -7.57 10.97 19.88
CA TYR A 257 -8.14 11.61 18.70
C TYR A 257 -7.49 11.11 17.41
N ARG A 258 -6.17 10.87 17.41
CA ARG A 258 -5.46 10.30 16.27
C ARG A 258 -5.94 8.88 15.93
N ILE A 259 -6.21 8.06 16.95
CA ILE A 259 -6.80 6.72 16.80
C ILE A 259 -8.22 6.82 16.24
N ALA A 260 -9.06 7.68 16.82
CA ALA A 260 -10.43 7.87 16.37
C ALA A 260 -10.51 8.39 14.93
N LEU A 261 -9.64 9.32 14.55
CA LEU A 261 -9.53 9.84 13.19
C LEU A 261 -9.08 8.75 12.22
N THR A 262 -8.06 7.97 12.57
CA THR A 262 -7.62 6.81 11.77
C THR A 262 -8.76 5.83 11.55
N PHE A 263 -9.51 5.50 12.60
CA PHE A 263 -10.69 4.64 12.50
C PHE A 263 -11.74 5.24 11.55
N GLY A 264 -12.09 6.51 11.74
CA GLY A 264 -13.10 7.21 10.94
C GLY A 264 -12.74 7.31 9.45
N LEU A 265 -11.46 7.52 9.12
CA LEU A 265 -10.98 7.57 7.74
C LEU A 265 -10.90 6.16 7.13
N LEU A 266 -10.39 5.16 7.83
CA LEU A 266 -10.21 3.83 7.23
C LEU A 266 -11.51 3.02 7.16
N PHE A 267 -12.48 3.28 8.04
CA PHE A 267 -13.71 2.51 8.11
C PHE A 267 -14.51 2.52 6.79
N PRO A 268 -14.79 3.66 6.12
CA PRO A 268 -15.51 3.67 4.84
C PRO A 268 -14.77 2.92 3.72
N ALA A 269 -13.45 3.08 3.63
CA ALA A 269 -12.64 2.38 2.64
C ALA A 269 -12.66 0.87 2.88
N GLY A 270 -12.36 0.42 4.11
CA GLY A 270 -12.39 -1.00 4.47
C GLY A 270 -13.77 -1.63 4.31
N PHE A 271 -14.84 -0.90 4.65
CA PHE A 271 -16.22 -1.31 4.43
C PHE A 271 -16.51 -1.61 2.95
N LEU A 272 -16.15 -0.72 2.04
CA LEU A 272 -16.39 -0.92 0.60
C LEU A 272 -15.47 -1.99 0.00
N MET A 273 -14.24 -2.12 0.49
CA MET A 273 -13.34 -3.22 0.11
C MET A 273 -13.95 -4.58 0.49
N GLY A 274 -14.66 -4.67 1.61
CA GLY A 274 -15.36 -5.89 2.06
C GLY A 274 -16.50 -6.38 1.14
N PHE A 275 -17.02 -5.55 0.24
CA PHE A 275 -18.10 -5.93 -0.68
C PHE A 275 -17.65 -6.90 -1.76
N GLN A 276 -16.37 -6.88 -2.13
CA GLN A 276 -15.93 -7.44 -3.41
C GLN A 276 -15.92 -8.97 -3.40
N PHE A 277 -15.34 -9.59 -2.38
CA PHE A 277 -15.16 -11.04 -2.35
C PHE A 277 -16.50 -11.81 -2.27
N PRO A 278 -17.47 -11.47 -1.40
CA PRO A 278 -18.79 -12.12 -1.41
C PRO A 278 -19.52 -11.93 -2.74
N SER A 279 -19.38 -10.75 -3.36
CA SER A 279 -19.96 -10.46 -4.66
C SER A 279 -19.35 -11.32 -5.76
N LEU A 280 -18.02 -11.50 -5.76
CA LEU A 280 -17.31 -12.39 -6.68
C LEU A 280 -17.85 -13.82 -6.60
N ILE A 281 -17.93 -14.40 -5.39
CA ILE A 281 -18.41 -15.78 -5.22
C ILE A 281 -19.84 -15.92 -5.72
N LYS A 282 -20.70 -14.93 -5.45
CA LYS A 282 -22.07 -14.92 -5.96
C LYS A 282 -22.13 -14.77 -7.48
N MET A 283 -21.34 -13.87 -8.08
CA MET A 283 -21.28 -13.70 -9.54
C MET A 283 -20.84 -15.00 -10.23
N ALA A 284 -19.88 -15.71 -9.63
CA ALA A 284 -19.38 -16.98 -10.14
C ALA A 284 -20.37 -18.15 -9.96
N SER A 285 -21.29 -18.09 -8.99
CA SER A 285 -22.33 -19.11 -8.77
C SER A 285 -23.64 -18.85 -9.53
N LEU A 286 -23.74 -17.74 -10.25
CA LEU A 286 -24.91 -17.43 -11.07
C LEU A 286 -24.94 -18.29 -12.34
N ILE A 287 -25.92 -19.19 -12.43
CA ILE A 287 -26.22 -20.00 -13.60
C ILE A 287 -27.36 -19.33 -14.37
N ALA A 288 -27.18 -19.10 -15.67
CA ALA A 288 -28.25 -18.67 -16.56
C ALA A 288 -29.07 -19.90 -16.97
N LEU A 289 -30.33 -19.98 -16.53
CA LEU A 289 -31.26 -21.02 -16.96
C LEU A 289 -32.19 -20.44 -18.04
N GLN A 290 -32.20 -21.10 -19.20
CA GLN A 290 -33.10 -20.76 -20.29
C GLN A 290 -34.42 -21.51 -20.08
N ASN A 291 -35.49 -20.77 -19.82
CA ASN A 291 -36.82 -21.34 -19.63
C ASN A 291 -37.54 -21.42 -21.00
N ASN A 292 -38.39 -22.43 -21.25
CA ASN A 292 -39.08 -22.71 -22.53
C ASN A 292 -39.92 -21.55 -23.11
N LYS A 293 -40.05 -20.42 -22.41
CA LYS A 293 -40.77 -19.20 -22.83
C LYS A 293 -39.84 -18.04 -23.25
N ASN A 294 -38.60 -18.31 -23.67
CA ASN A 294 -37.58 -17.29 -24.01
C ASN A 294 -37.26 -16.27 -22.89
N LYS A 295 -37.67 -16.53 -21.64
CA LYS A 295 -37.26 -15.74 -20.47
C LYS A 295 -36.05 -16.40 -19.84
N VAL A 296 -34.91 -15.70 -19.87
CA VAL A 296 -33.72 -16.06 -19.11
C VAL A 296 -34.03 -15.83 -17.63
N VAL A 297 -33.99 -16.90 -16.84
CA VAL A 297 -34.07 -16.81 -15.39
C VAL A 297 -32.66 -17.06 -14.87
N VAL A 298 -32.09 -16.04 -14.22
CA VAL A 298 -30.80 -16.17 -13.54
C VAL A 298 -31.09 -16.77 -12.17
N GLN A 299 -30.56 -17.98 -11.93
CA GLN A 299 -30.74 -18.68 -10.67
C GLN A 299 -29.37 -18.94 -10.03
N TYR A 300 -29.31 -18.78 -8.71
CA TYR A 300 -28.16 -19.25 -7.94
C TYR A 300 -28.12 -20.76 -8.01
N ASP A 301 -26.93 -21.33 -8.22
CA ASP A 301 -26.75 -22.76 -8.00
C ASP A 301 -27.12 -23.05 -6.54
N ASN A 302 -28.23 -23.75 -6.32
CA ASN A 302 -28.76 -23.97 -4.98
C ASN A 302 -27.79 -24.91 -4.26
N TYR A 303 -27.07 -24.36 -3.29
CA TYR A 303 -26.07 -24.99 -2.42
C TYR A 303 -26.58 -26.21 -1.61
N ARG A 304 -27.81 -26.65 -1.83
CA ARG A 304 -28.58 -27.58 -1.01
C ARG A 304 -28.89 -28.85 -1.80
N GLY A 305 -27.86 -29.62 -2.13
CA GLY A 305 -28.03 -30.97 -2.68
C GLY A 305 -26.88 -31.43 -3.56
N GLY A 306 -25.90 -32.12 -2.97
CA GLY A 306 -25.14 -33.20 -3.62
C GLY A 306 -24.30 -32.92 -4.88
N SER A 307 -24.21 -31.69 -5.40
CA SER A 307 -23.40 -31.42 -6.59
C SER A 307 -21.91 -31.35 -6.24
N LYS A 308 -21.20 -32.45 -6.53
CA LYS A 308 -19.73 -32.65 -6.41
C LYS A 308 -18.86 -31.66 -7.25
N ASN A 309 -19.43 -30.58 -7.80
CA ASN A 309 -18.86 -29.79 -8.90
C ASN A 309 -18.55 -28.31 -8.58
N ASN A 310 -18.50 -27.88 -7.32
CA ASN A 310 -18.23 -26.47 -6.95
C ASN A 310 -16.74 -26.08 -6.89
N ASN A 311 -15.92 -26.61 -7.80
CA ASN A 311 -14.47 -26.38 -7.82
C ASN A 311 -14.09 -24.95 -8.26
N ASN A 312 -15.03 -24.17 -8.82
CA ASN A 312 -14.76 -22.78 -9.23
C ASN A 312 -14.59 -21.84 -8.01
N THR A 313 -15.36 -22.05 -6.94
CA THR A 313 -15.24 -21.24 -5.70
C THR A 313 -13.87 -21.44 -5.03
N THR A 314 -13.43 -22.70 -4.92
CA THR A 314 -12.12 -23.05 -4.37
C THR A 314 -10.98 -22.44 -5.17
N LEU A 315 -11.09 -22.47 -6.50
CA LEU A 315 -10.13 -21.83 -7.38
C LEU A 315 -10.07 -20.31 -7.14
N LEU A 316 -11.22 -19.63 -7.14
CA LEU A 316 -11.28 -18.17 -6.95
C LEU A 316 -10.73 -17.73 -5.59
N TRP A 317 -11.04 -18.48 -4.53
CA TRP A 317 -10.47 -18.21 -3.20
C TRP A 317 -8.96 -18.44 -3.17
N GLY A 318 -8.49 -19.54 -3.74
CA GLY A 318 -7.05 -19.84 -3.86
C GLY A 318 -6.30 -18.79 -4.67
N THR A 319 -6.86 -18.36 -5.81
CA THR A 319 -6.29 -17.29 -6.64
C THR A 319 -6.20 -15.98 -5.87
N ASN A 320 -7.25 -15.60 -5.15
CA ASN A 320 -7.24 -14.38 -4.33
C ASN A 320 -6.15 -14.44 -3.24
N ILE A 321 -5.98 -15.58 -2.58
CA ILE A 321 -4.93 -15.78 -1.56
C ILE A 321 -3.54 -15.59 -2.19
N VAL A 322 -3.26 -16.27 -3.31
CA VAL A 322 -1.97 -16.15 -3.99
C VAL A 322 -1.71 -14.71 -4.43
N ALA A 323 -2.72 -14.05 -5.01
CA ALA A 323 -2.66 -12.66 -5.41
C ALA A 323 -2.37 -11.72 -4.23
N SER A 324 -2.94 -11.99 -3.06
CA SER A 324 -2.69 -11.20 -1.85
C SER A 324 -1.25 -11.36 -1.36
N VAL A 325 -0.70 -12.58 -1.34
CA VAL A 325 0.70 -12.83 -0.95
C VAL A 325 1.69 -12.12 -1.88
N VAL A 326 1.41 -12.11 -3.19
CA VAL A 326 2.21 -11.34 -4.15
C VAL A 326 2.03 -9.84 -3.92
N GLY A 327 0.79 -9.40 -3.67
CA GLY A 327 0.40 -8.01 -3.44
C GLY A 327 1.12 -7.35 -2.27
N THR A 328 1.38 -8.07 -1.16
CA THR A 328 2.09 -7.49 0.00
C THR A 328 3.52 -7.09 -0.32
N VAL A 329 4.27 -7.96 -1.00
CA VAL A 329 5.65 -7.66 -1.39
C VAL A 329 5.68 -6.59 -2.47
N LEU A 330 4.75 -6.64 -3.43
CA LEU A 330 4.60 -5.58 -4.43
C LEU A 330 4.32 -4.23 -3.78
N ALA A 331 3.45 -4.17 -2.76
CA ALA A 331 3.13 -2.92 -2.08
C ALA A 331 4.36 -2.26 -1.46
N ALA A 332 5.19 -3.05 -0.75
CA ALA A 332 6.43 -2.54 -0.16
C ALA A 332 7.44 -2.08 -1.22
N LEU A 333 7.59 -2.83 -2.31
CA LEU A 333 8.49 -2.48 -3.41
C LEU A 333 8.04 -1.23 -4.16
N LEU A 334 6.76 -1.16 -4.51
CA LEU A 334 6.20 -0.03 -5.23
C LEU A 334 6.29 1.24 -4.38
N ALA A 335 6.11 1.15 -3.05
CA ALA A 335 6.32 2.27 -2.16
C ALA A 335 7.76 2.82 -2.25
N MET A 336 8.78 1.96 -2.36
CA MET A 336 10.18 2.39 -2.50
C MET A 336 10.48 3.04 -3.87
N ILE A 337 9.73 2.69 -4.91
CA ILE A 337 9.99 3.16 -6.29
C ILE A 337 9.21 4.44 -6.59
N ILE A 338 7.92 4.47 -6.26
CA ILE A 338 6.98 5.52 -6.65
C ILE A 338 6.28 6.21 -5.47
N GLY A 339 6.63 5.85 -4.23
CA GLY A 339 6.04 6.42 -3.02
C GLY A 339 4.66 5.86 -2.66
N PHE A 340 4.18 6.23 -1.47
CA PHE A 340 2.88 5.78 -0.95
C PHE A 340 1.71 6.36 -1.76
N ASN A 341 1.80 7.58 -2.29
CA ASN A 341 0.79 8.16 -3.16
C ASN A 341 0.70 7.42 -4.49
N GLY A 342 1.83 7.00 -5.05
CA GLY A 342 1.88 6.12 -6.21
C GLY A 342 1.17 4.79 -5.95
N ASN A 343 1.37 4.20 -4.77
CA ASN A 343 0.65 2.98 -4.38
C ASN A 343 -0.87 3.17 -4.28
N LEU A 344 -1.35 4.32 -3.77
CA LEU A 344 -2.79 4.60 -3.73
C LEU A 344 -3.38 4.56 -5.15
N LEU A 345 -2.70 5.13 -6.14
CA LEU A 345 -3.12 5.09 -7.54
C LEU A 345 -3.07 3.69 -8.13
N ILE A 346 -2.05 2.88 -7.80
CA ILE A 346 -2.02 1.47 -8.22
C ILE A 346 -3.19 0.70 -7.61
N GLY A 347 -3.44 0.86 -6.31
CA GLY A 347 -4.59 0.25 -5.65
C GLY A 347 -5.91 0.65 -6.30
N LEU A 348 -6.08 1.95 -6.62
CA LEU A 348 -7.21 2.46 -7.39
C LEU A 348 -7.35 1.76 -8.74
N CYS A 349 -6.28 1.67 -9.53
CA CYS A 349 -6.26 0.99 -10.82
C CYS A 349 -6.64 -0.50 -10.71
N MET A 350 -6.18 -1.20 -9.66
CA MET A 350 -6.55 -2.59 -9.41
C MET A 350 -8.05 -2.73 -9.15
N TYR A 351 -8.64 -1.87 -8.30
CA TYR A 351 -10.08 -1.91 -8.04
C TYR A 351 -10.90 -1.50 -9.29
N LEU A 352 -10.46 -0.51 -10.07
CA LEU A 352 -11.12 -0.18 -11.35
C LEU A 352 -11.04 -1.35 -12.35
N GLY A 353 -9.91 -2.04 -12.42
CA GLY A 353 -9.73 -3.26 -13.21
C GLY A 353 -10.69 -4.38 -12.78
N ALA A 354 -10.91 -4.56 -11.48
CA ALA A 354 -11.92 -5.47 -10.96
C ALA A 354 -13.34 -5.05 -11.42
N GLY A 355 -13.68 -3.77 -11.34
CA GLY A 355 -14.94 -3.24 -11.85
C GLY A 355 -15.16 -3.53 -13.35
N MET A 356 -14.13 -3.34 -14.16
CA MET A 356 -14.16 -3.68 -15.59
C MET A 356 -14.38 -5.18 -15.82
N CYS A 357 -13.74 -6.05 -15.04
CA CYS A 357 -13.97 -7.50 -15.11
C CYS A 357 -15.43 -7.87 -14.80
N ALA A 358 -16.03 -7.22 -13.81
CA ALA A 358 -17.45 -7.41 -13.50
C ALA A 358 -18.36 -6.95 -14.64
N LEU A 359 -18.07 -5.80 -15.28
CA LEU A 359 -18.81 -5.31 -16.44
C LEU A 359 -18.69 -6.25 -17.65
N PHE A 360 -17.48 -6.73 -17.96
CA PHE A 360 -17.28 -7.69 -19.04
C PHE A 360 -17.99 -9.02 -18.78
N SER A 361 -18.01 -9.50 -17.53
CA SER A 361 -18.78 -10.69 -17.14
C SER A 361 -20.28 -10.53 -17.41
N ILE A 362 -20.86 -9.35 -17.13
CA ILE A 362 -22.26 -9.02 -17.45
C ILE A 362 -22.48 -8.96 -18.97
N TYR A 363 -21.59 -8.26 -19.69
CA TYR A 363 -21.69 -8.10 -21.13
C TYR A 363 -21.67 -9.44 -21.85
N TYR A 364 -20.76 -10.34 -21.46
CA TYR A 364 -20.69 -11.70 -22.00
C TYR A 364 -21.95 -12.51 -21.68
N MET A 365 -22.47 -12.40 -20.45
CA MET A 365 -23.74 -13.04 -20.07
C MET A 365 -24.90 -12.57 -20.97
N MET A 366 -24.99 -11.27 -21.28
CA MET A 366 -26.03 -10.74 -22.15
C MET A 366 -25.85 -11.13 -23.62
N LYS A 367 -24.60 -11.17 -24.12
CA LYS A 367 -24.29 -11.51 -25.52
C LYS A 367 -24.59 -12.97 -25.84
N ASN A 368 -24.16 -13.91 -24.98
CA ASN A 368 -24.39 -15.34 -25.21
C ASN A 368 -25.89 -15.72 -25.18
N ASN A 369 -26.70 -14.94 -24.47
CA ASN A 369 -28.16 -15.10 -24.44
C ASN A 369 -28.86 -14.61 -25.73
N ARG A 370 -28.21 -13.78 -26.56
CA ARG A 370 -28.78 -13.32 -27.85
C ARG A 370 -28.55 -14.32 -28.98
N THR A 371 -27.56 -15.20 -28.87
CA THR A 371 -27.17 -16.15 -29.92
C THR A 371 -27.92 -17.49 -29.86
N THR A 372 -28.78 -17.72 -28.87
CA THR A 372 -29.56 -18.97 -28.72
C THR A 372 -31.00 -18.88 -29.24
N VAL A 373 -31.37 -17.83 -29.99
CA VAL A 373 -32.60 -17.85 -30.80
C VAL A 373 -32.26 -18.57 -32.10
N SER A 374 -32.43 -19.90 -32.14
CA SER A 374 -32.46 -20.62 -33.42
C SER A 374 -33.73 -20.17 -34.15
N ILE A 375 -33.54 -19.64 -35.36
CA ILE A 375 -34.62 -19.55 -36.33
C ILE A 375 -34.78 -20.97 -36.89
N ASP A 376 -35.38 -21.87 -36.11
CA ASP A 376 -36.06 -23.03 -36.69
C ASP A 376 -37.46 -22.59 -37.07
N GLY A 377 -37.52 -21.74 -38.09
CA GLY A 377 -38.71 -21.55 -38.88
C GLY A 377 -38.71 -22.63 -39.95
N ASN A 378 -39.56 -23.65 -39.78
CA ASN A 378 -40.01 -24.49 -40.89
C ASN A 378 -40.39 -23.58 -42.06
N LEU A 379 -39.70 -23.73 -43.18
CA LEU A 379 -40.13 -23.28 -44.51
C LEU A 379 -40.58 -24.49 -45.31
#